data_AF-W9TAB1-F1
#
_entry.id   AF-W9TAB1-F1
#
_cell.length_a   1.000
_cell.length_b   1.000
_cell.length_c   1.000
_cell.angle_alpha   90.00
_cell.angle_beta   90.00
_cell.angle_gamma   90.00
#
_symmetry.space_group_name_H-M   'P 1'
#
loop_
_entity.id
_entity.type
_entity.pdbx_description
1 polymer ?
#
loop_
_entity_poly.entity_id
_entity_poly.type
_entity_poly.pdbx_seq_one_letter_code
_entity_poly.pdbx_strand_id
1 'polypeptide(L)'
;MTLLQGNAIELMERWQGEPPQVIYLDPMFPHRDKSALVKKEMRLFRPFVGDDLDAPALLAAALRLASHRVVVKRPRKAPAIEGGKPGYGLEGKSSRYDIYPKKKLEARS
;
A
#
# COMPACT_ATOMS: atom_id res chain seq x y z
N MET A 1 -13.33 -4.69 13.88
CA MET A 1 -12.07 -4.78 13.12
C MET A 1 -11.72 -6.25 13.03
N THR A 2 -11.56 -6.78 11.83
CA THR A 2 -11.34 -8.22 11.59
C THR A 2 -9.95 -8.41 10.99
N LEU A 3 -9.18 -9.35 11.52
CA LEU A 3 -7.89 -9.74 10.98
C LEU A 3 -8.10 -10.97 10.06
N LEU A 4 -7.60 -10.88 8.83
CA LEU A 4 -7.52 -12.02 7.91
C LEU A 4 -6.05 -12.42 7.80
N GLN A 5 -5.72 -13.65 8.19
CA GLN A 5 -4.36 -14.17 8.12
C GLN A 5 -4.10 -14.79 6.74
N GLY A 6 -3.08 -14.31 6.04
CA GLY A 6 -2.68 -14.85 4.73
C GLY A 6 -1.88 -13.84 3.90
N ASN A 7 -1.43 -14.28 2.72
CA ASN A 7 -0.84 -13.38 1.74
C ASN A 7 -1.93 -12.44 1.18
N ALA A 8 -1.68 -11.12 1.21
CA ALA A 8 -2.69 -10.14 0.82
C ALA A 8 -3.09 -10.24 -0.67
N ILE A 9 -2.18 -10.62 -1.57
CA ILE A 9 -2.48 -10.82 -2.99
C ILE A 9 -3.49 -11.95 -3.13
N GLU A 10 -3.21 -13.12 -2.55
CA GLU A 10 -4.10 -14.29 -2.63
C GLU A 10 -5.47 -14.01 -2.00
N LEU A 11 -5.50 -13.33 -0.85
CA LEU A 11 -6.74 -12.96 -0.18
C LEU A 11 -7.59 -12.00 -1.03
N MET A 12 -6.97 -11.04 -1.70
CA MET A 12 -7.67 -10.14 -2.61
C MET A 12 -8.18 -10.85 -3.87
N GLU A 13 -7.42 -11.80 -4.41
CA GLU A 13 -7.82 -12.57 -5.59
C GLU A 13 -8.98 -13.52 -5.32
N ARG A 14 -9.07 -14.04 -4.10
CA ARG A 14 -10.12 -14.98 -3.65
C ARG A 14 -11.22 -14.29 -2.86
N TRP A 15 -11.34 -12.96 -2.95
CA TRP A 15 -12.34 -12.20 -2.20
C TRP A 15 -13.75 -12.59 -2.63
N GLN A 16 -14.57 -13.06 -1.68
CA GLN A 16 -15.93 -13.53 -1.95
C GLN A 16 -17.03 -12.53 -1.54
N GLY A 17 -16.66 -11.44 -0.86
CA GLY A 17 -17.59 -10.43 -0.37
C GLY A 17 -17.79 -9.26 -1.34
N GLU A 18 -18.56 -8.27 -0.90
CA GLU A 18 -18.62 -6.99 -1.60
C GLU A 18 -17.21 -6.37 -1.71
N PRO A 19 -16.82 -5.85 -2.89
CA PRO A 19 -15.50 -5.28 -3.05
C PRO A 19 -15.32 -4.02 -2.18
N PRO A 20 -14.27 -3.95 -1.34
CA PRO A 20 -14.03 -2.80 -0.49
C PRO A 20 -13.94 -1.52 -1.32
N GLN A 21 -14.53 -0.43 -0.82
CA GLN A 21 -14.48 0.86 -1.50
C GLN A 21 -13.04 1.37 -1.60
N VAL A 22 -12.31 1.26 -0.50
CA VAL A 22 -10.93 1.73 -0.39
C VAL A 22 -10.04 0.58 0.06
N ILE A 23 -8.93 0.38 -0.65
CA ILE A 23 -7.84 -0.49 -0.21
C ILE A 23 -6.64 0.38 0.12
N TYR A 24 -6.05 0.17 1.30
CA TYR A 24 -4.87 0.87 1.77
C TYR A 24 -3.66 -0.08 1.78
N LEU A 25 -2.56 0.35 1.18
CA LEU A 25 -1.31 -0.40 1.08
C LEU A 25 -0.16 0.40 1.73
N ASP A 26 0.63 -0.26 2.58
CA ASP A 26 1.88 0.26 3.14
C ASP A 26 2.95 -0.85 3.09
N PRO A 27 3.30 -1.36 1.88
CA PRO A 27 4.32 -2.39 1.75
C PRO A 27 5.67 -1.82 2.20
N MET A 28 6.49 -2.66 2.79
CA MET A 28 7.81 -2.25 3.23
C MET A 28 8.71 -1.89 2.05
N PHE A 29 9.06 -0.61 1.96
CA PHE A 29 9.95 -0.10 0.94
C PHE A 29 11.42 -0.46 1.24
N PRO A 30 12.16 -1.05 0.30
CA PRO A 30 13.57 -1.37 0.49
C PRO A 30 14.37 -0.09 0.75
N HIS A 31 15.14 -0.07 1.84
CA HIS A 31 16.01 1.07 2.12
C HIS A 31 17.24 1.03 1.22
N ARG A 32 17.53 2.16 0.56
CA ARG A 32 18.90 2.47 0.10
C ARG A 32 19.60 3.32 1.14
N ASP A 33 20.88 3.02 1.32
CA ASP A 33 21.77 3.50 2.40
C ASP A 33 21.60 4.97 2.75
N LYS A 34 21.12 5.23 3.97
CA LYS A 34 21.37 6.48 4.70
C LYS A 34 21.58 6.21 6.19
N SER A 35 22.62 6.87 6.71
CA SER A 35 23.25 6.78 8.03
C SER A 35 22.40 7.21 9.24
N ALA A 36 21.10 7.47 9.07
CA ALA A 36 20.23 7.85 10.18
C ALA A 36 19.66 6.59 10.83
N LEU A 37 20.04 6.34 12.09
CA LEU A 37 19.51 5.24 12.89
C LEU A 37 17.98 5.33 12.96
N VAL A 38 17.30 4.40 12.30
CA VAL A 38 15.86 4.15 12.49
C VAL A 38 15.58 3.81 13.95
N LYS A 39 14.35 4.15 14.42
CA LYS A 39 13.89 3.85 15.78
C LYS A 39 14.20 2.40 16.15
N LYS A 40 14.60 2.19 17.41
CA LYS A 40 15.12 0.92 17.92
C LYS A 40 14.16 -0.25 17.66
N GLU A 41 12.84 -0.02 17.69
CA GLU A 41 11.84 -1.06 17.38
C GLU A 41 11.89 -1.50 15.91
N MET A 42 12.03 -0.57 14.96
CA MET A 42 12.07 -0.88 13.52
C MET A 42 13.32 -1.64 13.09
N ARG A 43 14.41 -1.53 13.87
CA ARG A 43 15.63 -2.34 13.67
C ARG A 43 15.41 -3.80 14.05
N LEU A 44 14.50 -4.08 14.99
CA LEU A 44 14.20 -5.42 15.45
C LEU A 44 13.30 -6.18 14.47
N PHE A 45 12.31 -5.51 13.84
CA PHE A 45 11.35 -6.16 12.94
C PHE A 45 11.92 -6.51 11.56
N ARG A 46 12.84 -5.69 11.03
CA ARG A 46 13.29 -5.78 9.64
C ARG A 46 13.98 -7.09 9.23
N PRO A 47 14.89 -7.66 10.04
CA PRO A 47 15.54 -8.92 9.69
C PRO A 47 14.54 -10.08 9.51
N PHE A 48 13.33 -9.97 10.09
CA PHE A 48 12.33 -11.03 10.06
C PHE A 48 11.32 -10.90 8.90
N VAL A 49 11.22 -9.74 8.25
CA VAL A 49 10.14 -9.46 7.27
C VAL A 49 10.65 -9.39 5.82
N GLY A 50 11.91 -9.05 5.58
CA GLY A 50 12.48 -8.96 4.23
C GLY A 50 12.00 -7.73 3.43
N ASP A 51 12.39 -7.65 2.16
CA ASP A 51 11.94 -6.60 1.23
C ASP A 51 10.70 -7.09 0.44
N ASP A 52 9.67 -6.25 0.33
CA ASP A 52 8.46 -6.54 -0.46
C ASP A 52 8.74 -6.34 -1.97
N LEU A 53 9.37 -7.34 -2.58
CA LEU A 53 9.68 -7.37 -4.02
C LEU A 53 8.41 -7.51 -4.89
N ASP A 54 7.30 -7.96 -4.31
CA ASP A 54 6.02 -8.18 -4.96
C ASP A 54 5.08 -6.96 -4.89
N ALA A 55 5.57 -5.79 -4.46
CA ALA A 55 4.79 -4.56 -4.39
C ALA A 55 4.02 -4.20 -5.69
N PRO A 56 4.56 -4.41 -6.91
CA PRO A 56 3.79 -4.23 -8.14
C PRO A 56 2.59 -5.18 -8.25
N ALA A 57 2.75 -6.45 -7.89
CA ALA A 57 1.67 -7.44 -7.91
C ALA A 57 0.61 -7.11 -6.85
N LEU A 58 1.04 -6.67 -5.67
CA LEU A 58 0.16 -6.18 -4.61
C LEU A 58 -0.71 -5.00 -5.08
N LEU A 59 -0.10 -4.01 -5.74
CA LEU A 59 -0.84 -2.88 -6.32
C LEU A 59 -1.83 -3.35 -7.38
N ALA A 60 -1.43 -4.25 -8.29
CA ALA A 60 -2.30 -4.77 -9.33
C ALA A 60 -3.52 -5.52 -8.77
N ALA A 61 -3.32 -6.36 -7.75
CA ALA A 61 -4.41 -7.06 -7.07
C ALA A 61 -5.37 -6.08 -6.38
N ALA A 62 -4.83 -5.08 -5.66
CA ALA A 62 -5.64 -4.05 -5.02
C ALA A 62 -6.44 -3.21 -6.03
N LEU A 63 -5.84 -2.84 -7.16
CA LEU A 63 -6.51 -2.08 -8.21
C LEU A 63 -7.64 -2.87 -8.87
N ARG A 64 -7.52 -4.20 -8.99
CA ARG A 64 -8.61 -5.06 -9.47
C ARG A 64 -9.75 -5.11 -8.47
N LEU A 65 -9.46 -5.31 -7.18
CA LEU A 65 -10.49 -5.52 -6.16
C LEU A 65 -11.19 -4.23 -5.73
N ALA A 66 -10.47 -3.13 -5.47
CA ALA A 66 -11.07 -1.93 -4.90
C ALA A 66 -12.16 -1.36 -5.82
N SER A 67 -13.33 -1.01 -5.28
CA SER A 67 -14.40 -0.44 -6.09
C SER A 67 -14.22 1.06 -6.35
N HIS A 68 -13.56 1.80 -5.44
CA HIS A 68 -13.47 3.27 -5.54
C HIS A 68 -12.05 3.81 -5.63
N ARG A 69 -11.12 3.38 -4.78
CA ARG A 69 -9.71 3.82 -4.87
C ARG A 69 -8.75 2.90 -4.14
N VAL A 70 -7.50 2.93 -4.59
CA VAL A 70 -6.36 2.37 -3.84
C VAL A 70 -5.51 3.53 -3.32
N VAL A 71 -5.05 3.41 -2.07
CA VAL A 71 -4.18 4.39 -1.41
C VAL A 71 -2.89 3.68 -1.04
N VAL A 72 -1.75 4.18 -1.52
CA VAL A 72 -0.45 3.61 -1.22
C VAL A 72 0.37 4.60 -0.42
N LYS A 73 0.78 4.24 0.78
CA LYS A 73 1.73 5.04 1.56
C LYS A 73 3.15 4.79 1.06
N ARG A 74 3.90 5.88 0.88
CA ARG A 74 5.29 5.86 0.40
C ARG A 74 6.14 6.87 1.16
N PRO A 75 7.46 6.63 1.32
CA PRO A 75 8.38 7.71 1.67
C PRO A 75 8.28 8.85 0.64
N ARG A 76 8.33 10.11 1.08
CA ARG A 76 8.08 11.28 0.22
C ARG A 76 8.90 11.26 -1.08
N LYS A 77 10.15 10.81 -1.03
CA LYS A 77 11.10 10.76 -2.16
C LYS A 77 11.21 9.41 -2.88
N ALA A 78 10.49 8.38 -2.44
CA ALA A 78 10.55 7.08 -3.10
C ALA A 78 9.84 7.14 -4.47
N PRO A 79 10.22 6.34 -5.48
CA PRO A 79 9.41 6.23 -6.70
C PRO A 79 8.00 5.69 -6.36
N ALA A 80 7.03 5.91 -7.25
CA ALA A 80 5.75 5.18 -7.18
C ALA A 80 6.00 3.68 -7.38
N ILE A 81 5.05 2.84 -6.96
CA ILE A 81 5.10 1.40 -7.29
C ILE A 81 4.89 1.25 -8.81
N GLU A 82 5.64 0.35 -9.44
CA GLU A 82 5.46 0.04 -10.87
C GLU A 82 4.09 -0.58 -11.15
N GLY A 83 3.57 -0.39 -12.37
CA GLY A 83 2.27 -0.96 -12.78
C GLY A 83 1.09 0.03 -12.80
N GLY A 84 1.30 1.30 -12.42
CA GLY A 84 0.31 2.36 -12.63
C GLY A 84 0.77 3.71 -12.08
N LYS A 85 0.45 4.80 -12.79
CA LYS A 85 0.70 6.16 -12.26
C LYS A 85 -0.44 6.54 -11.32
N PRO A 86 -0.17 7.04 -10.10
CA PRO A 86 -1.22 7.57 -9.25
C PRO A 86 -1.88 8.78 -9.93
N GLY A 87 -3.19 8.93 -9.72
CA GLY A 87 -3.92 10.09 -10.22
C GLY A 87 -3.46 11.39 -9.54
N TYR A 88 -3.18 11.31 -8.24
CA TYR A 88 -2.59 12.40 -7.46
C TYR A 88 -1.92 11.85 -6.20
N GLY A 89 -1.05 12.66 -5.60
CA GLY A 89 -0.39 12.36 -4.33
C GLY A 89 -0.77 13.37 -3.24
N LEU A 90 -0.95 12.90 -2.01
CA LEU A 90 -1.06 13.75 -0.83
C LEU A 90 0.30 13.78 -0.12
N GLU A 91 1.01 14.91 -0.20
CA GLU A 91 2.32 15.05 0.43
C GLU A 91 2.21 15.39 1.91
N GLY A 92 2.92 14.62 2.74
CA GLY A 92 3.22 14.95 4.14
C GLY A 92 4.69 15.29 4.32
N LYS A 93 5.12 15.48 5.59
CA LYS A 93 6.51 15.87 5.90
C LYS A 93 7.55 14.81 5.51
N SER A 94 7.30 13.55 5.88
CA SER A 94 8.22 12.42 5.66
C SER A 94 7.67 11.37 4.69
N SER A 95 6.36 11.33 4.51
CA SER A 95 5.64 10.34 3.70
C SER A 95 4.71 11.05 2.72
N ARG A 96 4.30 10.35 1.66
CA ARG A 96 3.19 10.73 0.79
C ARG A 96 2.20 9.58 0.65
N TYR A 97 0.99 9.90 0.24
CA TYR A 97 -0.02 8.93 -0.12
C TYR A 97 -0.32 9.03 -1.62
N ASP A 98 0.07 8.01 -2.37
CA ASP A 98 -0.24 7.88 -3.80
C ASP A 98 -1.68 7.38 -3.94
N ILE A 99 -2.55 8.17 -4.60
CA ILE A 99 -3.98 7.87 -4.72
C ILE A 99 -4.29 7.42 -6.15
N TYR A 100 -4.93 6.26 -6.26
CA TYR A 100 -5.38 5.66 -7.51
C TYR A 100 -6.92 5.68 -7.55
N PRO A 101 -7.54 6.77 -8.05
CA PRO A 101 -8.99 6.89 -8.09
C PRO A 101 -9.61 6.02 -9.20
N LYS A 102 -10.76 5.41 -8.91
CA LYS A 102 -11.61 4.66 -9.85
C LYS A 102 -13.03 5.23 -9.92
N LYS A 103 -13.64 5.50 -8.76
CA LYS A 103 -15.00 6.04 -8.63
C LYS A 103 -15.08 7.06 -7.49
N LYS A 104 -16.06 7.96 -7.58
CA LYS A 104 -16.37 8.90 -6.49
C LYS A 104 -16.99 8.15 -5.32
N LEU A 105 -16.53 8.45 -4.09
CA LEU A 105 -17.18 7.97 -2.88
C LEU A 105 -18.44 8.81 -2.67
N GLU A 106 -19.59 8.15 -2.69
CA GLU A 106 -20.84 8.77 -2.27
C GLU A 106 -20.95 8.67 -0.74
N ALA A 107 -21.41 9.73 -0.10
CA ALA A 107 -21.74 9.66 1.32
C ALA A 107 -22.90 8.67 1.49
N ARG A 108 -22.81 7.75 2.46
CA ARG A 108 -23.99 6.98 2.87
C ARG A 108 -25.02 7.98 3.38
N SER A 109 -26.15 8.04 2.67
CA SER A 109 -27.34 8.80 3.05
C SER A 109 -27.95 8.25 4.33
#